data_AF-A0A765FVR1-F1
#
_entry.id   AF-A0A765FVR1-F1
#
_cell.length_a   1.000
_cell.length_b   1.000
_cell.length_c   1.000
_cell.angle_alpha   90.00
_cell.angle_beta   90.00
_cell.angle_gamma   90.00
#
_symmetry.space_group_name_H-M   'P 1'
#
loop_
_entity.id
_entity.type
_entity.pdbx_description
1 polymer ?
#
loop_
_entity_poly.entity_id
_entity_poly.type
_entity_poly.pdbx_seq_one_letter_code
_entity_poly.pdbx_strand_id
1 'polypeptide(L)' 'MLKIQMATYDDASLLSSMGYTSYRHHFAHLWKNPHELDTYPEQEYSLPAIARSLARTGTFWLIAFADAPVGFAKYSLR' A
#
# COMPACT_ATOMS: atom_id res chain seq x y z
N MET A 1 8.82 15.01 -13.62
CA MET A 1 7.64 15.80 -13.14
C MET A 1 6.78 14.90 -12.29
N LEU A 2 6.33 15.33 -11.12
CA LEU A 2 5.50 14.52 -10.24
C LEU A 2 4.05 14.47 -10.75
N LYS A 3 3.47 13.28 -10.82
CA LYS A 3 2.06 13.04 -11.15
C LYS A 3 1.41 12.20 -10.06
N ILE A 4 0.17 12.54 -9.70
CA ILE A 4 -0.64 11.74 -8.77
C ILE A 4 -1.82 11.19 -9.55
N GLN A 5 -2.05 9.89 -9.47
CA GLN A 5 -3.14 9.20 -10.17
C GLN A 5 -3.95 8.35 -9.20
N MET A 6 -5.26 8.24 -9.45
CA MET A 6 -6.10 7.28 -8.75
C MET A 6 -5.73 5.86 -9.17
N ALA A 7 -5.50 4.98 -8.20
CA ALA A 7 -5.21 3.59 -8.45
C ALA A 7 -6.46 2.86 -8.93
N THR A 8 -6.24 1.90 -9.81
CA THR A 8 -7.24 0.97 -10.33
C THR A 8 -6.99 -0.44 -9.79
N TYR A 9 -7.84 -1.39 -10.15
CA TYR A 9 -7.63 -2.79 -9.79
C TYR A 9 -6.33 -3.37 -10.36
N ASP A 10 -5.90 -2.90 -11.54
CA ASP A 10 -4.67 -3.37 -12.20
C ASP A 10 -3.41 -2.96 -11.43
N ASP A 11 -3.51 -1.93 -10.58
CA ASP A 11 -2.41 -1.43 -9.76
C ASP A 11 -2.24 -2.22 -8.44
N ALA A 12 -3.07 -3.24 -8.16
CA ALA A 12 -3.08 -3.94 -6.88
C ALA A 12 -1.72 -4.58 -6.55
N SER A 13 -1.07 -5.21 -7.53
CA SER A 13 0.26 -5.81 -7.36
C SER A 13 1.34 -4.77 -7.08
N LEU A 14 1.24 -3.61 -7.73
CA LEU A 14 2.17 -2.50 -7.53
C LEU A 14 2.03 -1.91 -6.12
N LEU A 15 0.79 -1.64 -5.68
CA LEU A 15 0.50 -1.16 -4.33
C LEU A 15 0.95 -2.15 -3.26
N SER A 16 0.72 -3.45 -3.47
CA SER A 16 1.17 -4.51 -2.55
C SER A 16 2.69 -4.48 -2.38
N SER A 17 3.44 -4.49 -3.49
CA SER A 17 4.91 -4.44 -3.48
C SER A 17 5.45 -3.19 -2.77
N MET A 18 4.90 -2.01 -3.11
CA MET A 18 5.30 -0.76 -2.46
C MET A 18 4.96 -0.77 -0.97
N GLY A 19 3.80 -1.29 -0.59
CA GLY A 19 3.34 -1.39 0.80
C GLY A 19 4.26 -2.24 1.67
N TYR A 20 4.55 -3.47 1.24
CA TYR A 20 5.49 -4.34 1.96
C TYR A 20 6.89 -3.72 2.08
N THR A 21 7.40 -3.13 1.00
CA THR A 21 8.75 -2.57 0.96
C THR A 21 8.87 -1.35 1.87
N SER A 22 7.98 -0.38 1.71
CA SER A 22 8.00 0.86 2.49
C SER A 22 7.71 0.61 3.96
N TYR A 23 6.75 -0.26 4.29
CA TYR A 23 6.42 -0.56 5.67
C TYR A 23 7.59 -1.20 6.42
N ARG A 24 8.22 -2.24 5.85
CA ARG A 24 9.38 -2.88 6.49
C ARG A 24 10.55 -1.92 6.62
N HIS A 25 10.83 -1.12 5.59
CA HIS A 25 11.90 -0.13 5.64
C HIS A 25 11.71 0.88 6.78
N HIS A 26 10.50 1.41 6.96
CA HIS A 26 10.23 2.44 7.97
C HIS A 26 10.01 1.89 9.38
N PHE A 27 9.37 0.74 9.53
CA PHE A 27 8.86 0.30 10.83
C PHE A 27 9.55 -0.94 11.39
N ALA A 28 10.33 -1.72 10.62
CA ALA A 28 10.90 -2.99 11.10
C ALA A 28 11.72 -2.83 12.40
N HIS A 29 12.46 -1.73 12.55
CA HIS A 29 13.26 -1.45 13.74
C HIS A 29 12.44 -1.17 15.01
N LEU A 30 11.14 -0.88 14.89
CA LEU A 30 10.23 -0.64 16.01
C LEU A 30 9.56 -1.93 16.51
N TRP A 31 9.56 -2.99 15.69
CA TRP A 31 8.95 -4.27 16.04
C TRP A 31 9.90 -5.09 16.91
N LYS A 32 9.38 -5.61 18.03
CA LYS A 32 10.12 -6.50 18.95
C LYS A 32 9.99 -7.97 18.58
N ASN A 33 8.92 -8.31 17.86
CA ASN A 33 8.61 -9.66 17.43
C ASN A 33 8.60 -9.72 15.89
N PRO A 34 9.55 -10.43 15.26
CA PRO A 34 9.59 -10.59 13.81
C PRO A 34 8.34 -11.23 13.21
N HIS A 35 7.68 -12.14 13.93
CA HIS A 35 6.47 -12.80 13.44
C HIS A 35 5.29 -11.81 13.34
N GLU A 36 5.17 -10.89 14.30
CA GLU A 36 4.14 -9.85 14.26
C GLU A 36 4.43 -8.82 13.16
N LEU A 37 5.71 -8.51 12.93
CA LEU A 37 6.16 -7.69 11.81
C LEU A 37 5.76 -8.27 10.45
N ASP A 38 5.74 -9.59 10.28
CA ASP A 38 5.29 -10.20 9.02
C ASP A 38 3.76 -10.30 8.93
N THR A 39 3.09 -10.49 10.07
CA THR A 39 1.63 -10.61 10.13
C THR A 39 0.92 -9.31 9.73
N TYR A 40 1.44 -8.16 10.19
CA TYR A 40 0.76 -6.87 9.94
C TYR A 40 0.74 -6.48 8.45
N PRO A 41 1.88 -6.46 7.72
CA PRO A 41 1.89 -6.20 6.29
C PRO A 41 1.09 -7.23 5.49
N GLU A 42 0.99 -8.48 5.94
CA GLU A 42 0.14 -9.49 5.30
C GLU A 42 -1.34 -9.10 5.36
N GLN A 43 -1.80 -8.57 6.49
CA GLN A 43 -3.20 -8.15 6.65
C GLN A 43 -3.54 -6.88 5.86
N GLU A 44 -2.58 -5.95 5.72
CA GLU A 44 -2.80 -4.64 5.10
C GLU A 44 -2.42 -4.58 3.61
N TYR A 45 -1.33 -5.25 3.22
CA TYR A 45 -0.68 -5.09 1.92
C TYR A 45 -0.62 -6.37 1.08
N SER A 46 -1.10 -7.52 1.56
CA SER A 46 -1.26 -8.69 0.69
C SER A 46 -2.14 -8.37 -0.51
N LEU A 47 -1.93 -9.06 -1.63
CA LEU A 47 -2.70 -8.82 -2.85
C LEU A 47 -4.22 -8.94 -2.61
N PRO A 48 -4.74 -9.93 -1.85
CA PRO A 48 -6.15 -9.98 -1.49
C PRO A 48 -6.61 -8.81 -0.62
N ALA A 49 -5.77 -8.32 0.32
CA ALA A 49 -6.11 -7.17 1.16
C ALA A 49 -6.22 -5.88 0.36
N ILE A 50 -5.27 -5.63 -0.54
CA ILE A 50 -5.29 -4.48 -1.45
C ILE A 50 -6.49 -4.55 -2.38
N ALA A 51 -6.74 -5.69 -3.02
CA ALA A 51 -7.89 -5.87 -3.91
C ALA A 51 -9.22 -5.59 -3.19
N ARG A 52 -9.40 -6.12 -1.97
CA ARG A 52 -10.57 -5.80 -1.13
C ARG A 52 -10.65 -4.32 -0.79
N SER A 53 -9.52 -3.67 -0.51
CA SER A 53 -9.52 -2.24 -0.17
C SER A 53 -9.79 -1.34 -1.37
N LEU A 54 -9.38 -1.72 -2.58
CA LEU A 54 -9.69 -1.01 -3.83
C LEU A 54 -11.17 -1.16 -4.19
N ALA A 55 -11.78 -2.32 -3.90
CA ALA A 55 -13.21 -2.57 -4.12
C ALA A 55 -14.14 -1.88 -3.12
N ARG A 56 -13.59 -1.35 -2.01
CA ARG A 56 -14.39 -0.82 -0.92
C ARG A 56 -14.87 0.59 -1.26
N THR A 57 -16.19 0.74 -1.40
CA THR A 57 -16.85 2.04 -1.58
C THR A 57 -16.38 3.06 -0.54
N GLY A 58 -16.10 4.28 -0.98
CA GLY A 58 -15.61 5.36 -0.12
C GLY A 58 -14.14 5.23 0.30
N THR A 59 -13.41 4.21 -0.16
CA THR A 59 -11.95 4.11 -0.01
C THR A 59 -11.27 4.38 -1.34
N PHE A 60 -10.19 5.16 -1.29
CA PHE A 60 -9.46 5.60 -2.46
C PHE A 60 -7.97 5.42 -2.24
N TRP A 61 -7.27 5.08 -3.31
CA TRP A 61 -5.83 4.92 -3.33
C TRP A 61 -5.24 5.80 -4.42
N LEU A 62 -4.17 6.50 -4.09
CA LEU A 62 -3.43 7.35 -5.01
C LEU A 62 -2.02 6.79 -5.16
N ILE A 63 -1.47 6.85 -6.37
CA ILE A 63 -0.07 6.51 -6.65
C ILE A 63 0.64 7.76 -7.17
N ALA A 64 1.81 8.02 -6.62
CA ALA A 64 2.71 9.09 -7.04
C ALA A 64 3.73 8.53 -8.03
N PHE A 65 3.83 9.16 -9.20
CA PHE A 65 4.78 8.83 -10.26
C PHE A 65 5.72 10.00 -10.54
N ALA A 66 7.02 9.72 -10.54
CA ALA A 66 8.02 10.55 -11.21
C ALA A 66 8.37 9.88 -12.55
N ASP A 67 9.57 9.34 -12.69
CA ASP A 67 9.94 8.45 -13.81
C ASP A 67 9.54 6.98 -13.55
N ALA A 68 9.25 6.67 -12.29
CA ALA A 68 8.76 5.40 -11.77
C ALA A 68 7.74 5.69 -10.64
N PRO A 69 6.96 4.69 -10.19
CA PRO A 69 6.16 4.84 -8.97
C PRO A 69 7.08 5.08 -7.76
N VAL A 70 6.81 6.15 -7.01
CA VAL A 70 7.65 6.60 -5.88
C VAL A 70 6.91 6.59 -4.54
N GLY A 71 5.61 6.33 -4.53
CA GLY A 71 4.83 6.24 -3.30
C GLY A 71 3.34 6.13 -3.55
N PHE A 72 2.58 5.98 -2.47
CA PHE A 72 1.13 5.90 -2.51
C PHE A 72 0.49 6.57 -1.28
N ALA A 73 -0.79 6.87 -1.38
CA ALA A 73 -1.62 7.30 -0.26
C ALA A 73 -2.97 6.58 -0.30
N LYS A 74 -3.53 6.32 0.88
CA LYS A 74 -4.88 5.77 1.05
C LYS A 74 -5.70 6.76 1.85
N TYR A 75 -6.92 7.05 1.42
CA TYR A 75 -7.88 7.82 2.21
C TYR A 75 -9.27 7.21 2.11
N SER A 76 -10.10 7.50 3.10
CA SER A 76 -11.49 7.06 3.14
C SER A 76 -12.41 8.23 3.48
N LEU A 77 -13.52 8.33 2.77
CA LEU A 77 -14.60 9.25 3.12
C LEU A 77 -15.46 8.61 4.21
N ARG A 78 -15.79 9.39 5.24
CA ARG A 78 -16.73 9.01 6.29
C ARG A 78 -18.15 9.36 5.89
#